data_AF-A0A8E2FCX8-F1
#
_entry.id   AF-A0A8E2FCX8-F1
#
_cell.length_a   1.000
_cell.length_b   1.000
_cell.length_c   1.000
_cell.angle_alpha   90.00
_cell.angle_beta   90.00
_cell.angle_gamma   90.00
#
_symmetry.space_group_name_H-M   'P 1'
#
loop_
_entity.id
_entity.type
_entity.pdbx_description
1 polymer ?
#
loop_
_entity_poly.entity_id
_entity_poly.type
_entity_poly.pdbx_seq_one_letter_code
_entity_poly.pdbx_strand_id
1 'polypeptide(L)'
;HHLLAQLPLTVSPFLSLPAATTLPYTYKQLPSTLPPSVVDPIPANANTTDPSQAQSQPQAPQAKPAYVISSSGHAAHPDDIIASCRALQAHLLGMEQEAKRKVEQWEERRREAELAEKRRVAPGWLDENVRLLVPERK
;
A
#
# COMPACT_ATOMS: atom_id res chain seq x y z
N HIS A 1 -62.53 59.67 7.74
CA HIS A 1 -61.56 58.62 7.36
C HIS A 1 -60.93 58.02 8.61
N HIS A 2 -61.62 57.08 9.25
CA HIS A 2 -61.19 56.40 10.50
C HIS A 2 -60.65 54.98 10.23
N LEU A 3 -60.48 54.60 8.97
CA LEU A 3 -60.19 53.22 8.54
C LEU A 3 -58.73 52.96 8.18
N LEU A 4 -57.85 53.96 8.29
CA LEU A 4 -56.41 53.80 8.13
C LEU A 4 -55.71 54.27 9.40
N ALA A 5 -55.89 53.51 10.48
CA ALA A 5 -55.07 53.67 11.68
C ALA A 5 -53.82 52.80 11.52
N GLN A 6 -52.63 53.43 11.54
CA GLN A 6 -51.35 52.74 11.48
C GLN A 6 -51.08 52.11 12.86
N LEU A 7 -51.26 50.79 12.96
CA LEU A 7 -50.91 50.03 14.16
C LEU A 7 -49.41 49.66 14.09
N PRO A 8 -48.58 50.06 15.07
CA PRO A 8 -47.19 49.61 15.12
C PRO A 8 -47.16 48.10 15.40
N LEU A 9 -46.61 47.32 14.46
CA LEU A 9 -46.54 45.85 14.52
C LEU A 9 -45.50 45.30 15.51
N THR A 10 -44.96 46.13 16.39
CA THR A 10 -43.95 45.76 17.37
C THR A 10 -44.34 46.58 18.61
N VAL A 11 -44.79 46.00 19.72
CA VAL A 11 -44.03 45.17 20.64
C VAL A 11 -45.06 44.42 21.51
N SER A 12 -45.34 43.15 21.22
CA SER A 12 -46.07 42.31 22.18
C SER A 12 -45.08 41.89 23.28
N PRO A 13 -45.33 42.19 24.57
CA PRO A 13 -44.42 41.80 25.66
C PRO A 13 -44.36 40.28 25.89
N PHE A 14 -45.24 39.52 25.23
CA PHE A 14 -45.27 38.05 25.29
C PHE A 14 -44.59 37.40 24.07
N LEU A 15 -44.12 38.19 23.10
CA LEU A 15 -43.50 37.67 21.88
C LEU A 15 -42.00 38.00 21.88
N SER A 16 -41.19 37.05 22.33
CA SER A 16 -39.73 37.12 22.25
C SER A 16 -39.29 36.84 20.81
N LEU A 17 -39.04 37.89 20.03
CA LEU A 17 -38.43 37.73 18.72
C LEU A 17 -36.95 37.35 18.90
N PRO A 18 -36.44 36.33 18.18
CA PRO A 18 -35.03 35.99 18.24
C PRO A 18 -34.20 37.19 17.76
N ALA A 19 -33.38 37.73 18.66
CA ALA A 19 -32.46 38.82 18.33
C ALA A 19 -31.34 38.28 17.43
N ALA A 20 -30.94 39.07 16.43
CA ALA A 20 -29.82 38.72 15.57
C ALA A 20 -28.54 38.62 16.40
N THR A 21 -27.88 37.46 16.36
CA THR A 21 -26.60 37.26 17.03
C THR A 21 -25.55 38.17 16.39
N THR A 22 -24.99 39.10 17.17
CA THR A 22 -23.87 39.92 16.73
C THR A 22 -22.59 39.10 16.85
N LEU A 23 -21.85 38.99 15.77
CA LEU A 23 -20.56 38.31 15.80
C LEU A 23 -19.58 39.07 16.69
N PRO A 24 -18.79 38.40 17.54
CA PRO A 24 -17.80 39.05 18.37
C PRO A 24 -16.74 39.74 17.49
N TYR A 25 -16.09 40.77 18.03
CA TYR A 25 -15.07 41.56 17.30
C TYR A 25 -13.87 40.72 16.84
N THR A 26 -13.69 39.52 17.41
CA THR A 26 -12.66 38.54 17.04
C THR A 26 -13.09 37.59 15.92
N TYR A 27 -14.28 37.77 15.35
CA TYR A 27 -14.78 36.91 14.29
C TYR A 27 -13.92 37.04 13.04
N LYS A 28 -13.17 35.97 12.73
CA LYS A 28 -12.41 35.88 11.49
C LYS A 28 -13.30 35.32 10.39
N GLN A 29 -13.53 36.11 9.34
CA GLN A 29 -14.14 35.62 8.12
C GLN A 29 -13.19 34.60 7.47
N LEU A 30 -13.61 33.34 7.45
CA LEU A 30 -12.94 32.33 6.65
C LEU A 30 -13.35 32.52 5.19
N PRO A 31 -12.41 32.39 4.23
CA PRO A 31 -12.76 32.45 2.82
C PRO A 31 -13.78 31.36 2.49
N SER A 32 -14.83 31.72 1.75
CA SER A 32 -15.90 30.81 1.31
C SER A 32 -15.45 29.83 0.21
N THR A 33 -14.15 29.70 0.00
CA THR A 33 -13.57 28.73 -0.91
C THR A 33 -13.40 27.43 -0.13
N LEU A 34 -14.10 26.38 -0.56
CA LEU A 34 -13.83 25.03 -0.09
C LEU A 34 -12.32 24.77 -0.18
N PRO A 35 -11.69 24.17 0.85
CA PRO A 35 -10.32 23.72 0.70
C PRO A 35 -10.23 22.80 -0.52
N PRO A 36 -9.09 22.81 -1.25
CA PRO A 36 -8.91 21.97 -2.43
C PRO A 36 -9.28 20.52 -2.10
N SER A 37 -10.05 19.88 -2.98
CA SER A 37 -10.50 18.51 -2.76
C SER A 37 -9.31 17.57 -2.77
N VAL A 38 -9.30 16.58 -1.88
CA VAL A 38 -8.25 15.55 -1.83
C VAL A 38 -8.20 14.68 -3.11
N VAL A 39 -9.20 14.83 -3.97
CA VAL A 39 -9.31 14.16 -5.27
C VAL A 39 -8.54 14.91 -6.36
N ASP A 40 -8.25 16.19 -6.17
CA ASP A 40 -7.43 16.94 -7.11
C ASP A 40 -5.97 16.52 -6.94
N PRO A 41 -5.27 16.12 -8.02
CA PRO A 41 -3.89 15.66 -7.93
C PRO A 41 -3.02 16.81 -7.39
N ILE A 42 -2.48 16.62 -6.19
CA ILE A 42 -1.44 17.47 -5.65
C ILE A 42 -0.25 17.34 -6.61
N PRO A 43 0.18 18.42 -7.30
CA PRO A 43 1.37 18.34 -8.14
C PRO A 43 2.54 17.92 -7.25
N ALA A 44 3.33 16.96 -7.73
CA ALA A 44 4.35 16.22 -6.99
C ALA A 44 5.52 17.05 -6.42
N ASN A 45 5.44 18.38 -6.37
CA ASN A 45 6.44 19.28 -5.81
C ASN A 45 5.78 20.27 -4.83
N ALA A 46 5.39 19.81 -3.64
CA ALA A 46 5.09 20.68 -2.49
C ALA A 46 6.29 20.81 -1.54
N ASN A 47 7.51 20.63 -2.06
CA ASN A 47 8.75 21.07 -1.44
C ASN A 47 9.50 21.99 -2.42
N THR A 48 8.88 23.10 -2.84
CA THR A 48 9.61 24.29 -3.30
C THR A 48 8.67 25.48 -3.44
N THR A 49 8.98 26.53 -2.69
CA THR A 49 8.51 27.90 -2.84
C THR A 49 8.81 28.42 -4.25
N ASP A 50 7.84 28.41 -5.17
CA ASP A 50 7.68 29.46 -6.22
C ASP A 50 6.37 29.27 -7.03
N PRO A 51 5.42 30.23 -7.06
CA PRO A 51 4.22 30.13 -7.89
C PRO A 51 4.44 30.76 -9.27
N SER A 52 5.33 30.19 -10.09
CA SER A 52 5.50 30.65 -11.49
C SER A 52 5.97 29.51 -12.39
N GLN A 53 5.04 28.73 -12.94
CA GLN A 53 5.03 28.22 -14.33
C GLN A 53 3.99 27.11 -14.48
N ALA A 54 2.77 27.52 -14.77
CA ALA A 54 1.84 26.68 -15.52
C ALA A 54 2.22 26.81 -17.00
N GLN A 55 2.87 25.79 -17.58
CA GLN A 55 2.98 25.70 -19.03
C GLN A 55 2.91 24.23 -19.51
N SER A 56 1.76 23.97 -20.12
CA SER A 56 1.39 22.94 -21.09
C SER A 56 2.54 22.15 -21.75
N GLN A 57 2.53 20.82 -21.57
CA GLN A 57 3.07 19.83 -22.51
C GLN A 57 2.18 18.56 -22.56
N PRO A 58 2.17 17.83 -23.69
CA PRO A 58 1.13 16.84 -24.00
C PRO A 58 1.46 15.42 -23.51
N GLN A 59 0.42 14.73 -23.02
CA GLN A 59 0.31 13.28 -22.81
C GLN A 59 1.50 12.57 -22.12
N ALA A 60 1.55 12.68 -20.79
CA ALA A 60 2.08 11.64 -19.90
C ALA A 60 0.92 11.07 -19.07
N PRO A 61 0.93 9.78 -18.68
CA PRO A 61 -0.16 9.21 -17.89
C PRO A 61 -0.29 10.03 -16.61
N GLN A 62 -1.52 10.51 -16.35
CA GLN A 62 -1.83 11.38 -15.23
C GLN A 62 -1.17 10.85 -13.95
N ALA A 63 -0.34 11.68 -13.31
CA ALA A 63 0.33 11.31 -12.07
C ALA A 63 -0.75 10.89 -11.06
N LYS A 64 -0.73 9.62 -10.65
CA LYS A 64 -1.75 9.06 -9.77
C LYS A 64 -1.72 9.80 -8.43
N PRO A 65 -2.85 10.29 -7.93
CA PRO A 65 -2.90 11.01 -6.66
C PRO A 65 -2.48 10.13 -5.49
N ALA A 66 -1.56 10.62 -4.65
CA ALA A 66 -1.09 9.90 -3.48
C ALA A 66 -2.08 10.07 -2.31
N TYR A 67 -2.97 9.10 -2.14
CA TYR A 67 -4.02 9.13 -1.10
C TYR A 67 -3.54 8.67 0.28
N VAL A 68 -2.51 7.81 0.32
CA VAL A 68 -2.05 7.18 1.56
C VAL A 68 -0.77 7.87 2.00
N ILE A 69 -0.79 8.51 3.18
CA ILE A 69 0.37 9.18 3.77
C ILE A 69 0.78 8.41 5.03
N SER A 70 2.02 7.91 5.04
CA SER A 70 2.63 7.32 6.24
C SER A 70 3.11 8.39 7.20
N SER A 71 3.14 8.10 8.51
CA SER A 71 3.75 8.98 9.52
C SER A 71 5.23 9.27 9.25
N SER A 72 5.91 8.42 8.46
CA SER A 72 7.27 8.61 7.98
C SER A 72 7.41 9.57 6.79
N GLY A 73 6.31 10.15 6.28
CA GLY A 73 6.31 11.11 5.18
C GLY A 73 6.28 10.50 3.77
N HIS A 74 6.13 9.16 3.65
CA HIS A 74 5.92 8.52 2.35
C HIS A 74 4.45 8.61 1.94
N ALA A 75 4.19 9.19 0.78
CA ALA A 75 2.85 9.27 0.20
C ALA A 75 2.77 8.38 -1.05
N ALA A 76 1.76 7.51 -1.14
CA ALA A 76 1.59 6.57 -2.24
C ALA A 76 0.12 6.39 -2.66
N HIS A 77 -0.09 5.94 -3.91
CA HIS A 77 -1.40 5.50 -4.39
C HIS A 77 -1.66 4.04 -3.92
N PRO A 78 -2.89 3.65 -3.57
CA PRO A 78 -3.22 2.29 -3.13
C PRO A 78 -2.81 1.20 -4.13
N ASP A 79 -2.96 1.45 -5.44
CA ASP A 79 -2.49 0.50 -6.47
C ASP A 79 -0.98 0.21 -6.38
N ASP A 80 -0.18 1.23 -6.08
CA ASP A 80 1.27 1.11 -6.04
C ASP A 80 1.70 0.32 -4.79
N ILE A 81 0.96 0.49 -3.68
CA ILE A 81 1.12 -0.31 -2.47
C ILE A 81 0.78 -1.78 -2.76
N ILE A 82 -0.34 -2.05 -3.43
CA ILE A 82 -0.73 -3.41 -3.79
C ILE A 82 0.29 -4.04 -4.73
N ALA A 83 0.80 -3.29 -5.71
CA ALA A 83 1.85 -3.74 -6.61
C ALA A 83 3.14 -4.10 -5.84
N SER A 84 3.55 -3.25 -4.89
CA SER A 84 4.69 -3.51 -4.01
C SER A 84 4.51 -4.78 -3.18
N CYS A 85 3.34 -4.96 -2.55
CA CYS A 85 3.03 -6.18 -1.78
C CYS A 85 3.07 -7.44 -2.64
N ARG A 86 2.51 -7.38 -3.87
CA ARG A 86 2.54 -8.52 -4.81
C ARG A 86 3.95 -8.82 -5.29
N ALA A 87 4.76 -7.79 -5.57
CA ALA A 87 6.16 -7.95 -5.95
C ALA A 87 6.97 -8.59 -4.83
N LEU A 88 6.76 -8.16 -3.58
CA LEU A 88 7.40 -8.76 -2.41
C LEU A 88 6.99 -10.24 -2.25
N GLN A 89 5.71 -10.55 -2.40
CA GLN A 89 5.22 -11.93 -2.33
C GLN A 89 5.89 -12.82 -3.39
N ALA A 90 5.96 -12.35 -4.64
CA ALA A 90 6.62 -13.07 -5.73
C ALA A 90 8.10 -13.31 -5.44
N HIS A 91 8.79 -12.30 -4.89
CA HIS A 91 10.20 -12.42 -4.51
C HIS A 91 10.42 -13.45 -3.40
N LEU A 92 9.59 -13.44 -2.36
CA LEU A 92 9.69 -14.41 -1.26
C LEU A 92 9.45 -15.85 -1.74
N LEU A 93 8.47 -16.05 -2.62
CA LEU A 93 8.22 -17.35 -3.24
C LEU A 93 9.40 -17.82 -4.11
N GLY A 94 10.01 -16.92 -4.87
CA GLY A 94 11.21 -17.22 -5.65
C GLY A 94 12.37 -17.64 -4.75
N MET A 95 12.60 -16.91 -3.66
CA MET A 95 13.65 -17.22 -2.68
C MET A 95 13.45 -18.58 -2.01
N GLU A 96 12.20 -18.94 -1.67
CA GLU A 96 11.87 -20.25 -1.11
C GLU A 96 12.18 -21.39 -2.11
N GLN A 97 11.78 -21.21 -3.37
CA GLN A 97 12.01 -22.20 -4.42
C GLN A 97 13.51 -22.39 -4.70
N GLU A 98 14.27 -21.30 -4.75
CA GLU A 98 15.72 -21.35 -4.93
C GLU A 98 16.40 -22.08 -3.76
N ALA A 99 15.99 -21.77 -2.53
CA ALA A 99 16.52 -22.44 -1.34
C ALA A 99 16.25 -23.95 -1.37
N LYS A 100 15.02 -24.38 -1.70
CA LYS A 100 14.66 -25.79 -1.85
C LYS A 100 15.51 -26.49 -2.92
N ARG A 101 15.60 -25.89 -4.10
CA ARG A 101 16.40 -26.41 -5.22
C ARG A 101 17.87 -26.56 -4.84
N LYS A 102 18.42 -25.62 -4.07
CA LYS A 102 19.81 -25.66 -3.60
C LYS A 102 20.06 -26.80 -2.62
N VAL A 103 19.10 -27.11 -1.75
CA VAL A 103 19.16 -28.26 -0.84
C VAL A 103 19.11 -29.57 -1.64
N GLU A 104 18.16 -29.70 -2.57
CA GLU A 104 18.04 -30.89 -3.43
C GLU A 104 19.33 -31.15 -4.23
N GLN A 105 19.91 -30.12 -4.86
CA GLN A 105 21.19 -30.22 -5.57
C GLN A 105 22.36 -30.60 -4.66
N TRP A 106 22.33 -30.16 -3.40
CA TRP A 106 23.36 -30.55 -2.43
C TRP A 106 23.21 -32.01 -2.02
N GLU A 107 21.99 -32.47 -1.78
CA GLU A 107 21.70 -33.86 -1.46
C GLU A 107 22.03 -34.81 -2.61
N GLU A 108 21.71 -34.43 -3.86
CA GLU A 108 22.04 -35.21 -5.05
C GLU A 108 23.55 -35.35 -5.23
N ARG A 109 24.30 -34.24 -5.18
CA ARG A 109 25.78 -34.27 -5.24
C ARG A 109 26.38 -35.14 -4.15
N ARG A 110 25.82 -35.07 -2.93
CA ARG A 110 26.27 -35.93 -1.82
C ARG A 110 25.98 -37.41 -2.13
N ARG A 111 24.79 -37.72 -2.63
CA ARG A 111 24.39 -39.09 -3.00
C ARG A 111 25.29 -39.65 -4.10
N GLU A 112 25.59 -38.85 -5.11
CA GLU A 112 26.50 -39.21 -6.21
C GLU A 112 27.93 -39.46 -5.71
N ALA A 113 28.46 -38.58 -4.86
CA ALA A 113 29.79 -38.75 -4.27
C ALA A 113 29.86 -40.01 -3.38
N GLU A 114 28.85 -40.24 -2.54
CA GLU A 114 28.77 -41.45 -1.72
C GLU A 114 28.64 -42.71 -2.58
N LEU A 115 27.87 -42.67 -3.67
CA LEU A 115 27.75 -43.79 -4.61
C LEU A 115 29.07 -44.05 -5.33
N ALA A 116 29.79 -43.00 -5.75
CA ALA A 116 31.09 -43.11 -6.39
C ALA A 116 32.13 -43.71 -5.44
N GLU A 117 32.19 -43.24 -4.18
CA GLU A 117 33.07 -43.84 -3.16
C GLU A 117 32.71 -45.30 -2.89
N LYS A 118 31.42 -45.64 -2.78
CA LYS A 118 30.98 -47.03 -2.60
C LYS A 118 31.38 -47.92 -3.79
N ARG A 119 31.19 -47.44 -5.02
CA ARG A 119 31.64 -48.12 -6.26
C ARG A 119 33.15 -48.27 -6.33
N ARG A 120 33.91 -47.29 -5.82
CA ARG A 120 35.37 -47.34 -5.71
C ARG A 120 35.83 -48.38 -4.69
N VAL A 121 35.19 -48.44 -3.52
CA VAL A 121 35.53 -49.36 -2.43
C VAL A 121 35.17 -50.80 -2.76
N ALA A 122 34.02 -51.02 -3.41
CA ALA A 122 33.54 -52.35 -3.76
C ALA A 122 33.02 -52.37 -5.21
N PRO A 123 33.92 -52.49 -6.21
CA PRO A 123 33.52 -52.62 -7.60
C PRO A 123 32.70 -53.91 -7.80
N GLY A 124 31.56 -53.83 -8.49
CA GLY A 124 30.67 -54.97 -8.78
C GLY A 124 29.70 -55.34 -7.65
N TRP A 125 30.04 -55.13 -6.38
CA TRP A 125 29.20 -55.52 -5.23
C TRP A 125 27.85 -54.79 -5.16
N LEU A 126 27.77 -53.52 -5.59
CA LEU A 126 26.53 -52.74 -5.54
C LEU A 126 25.58 -53.00 -6.72
N ASP A 127 26.12 -53.42 -7.86
CA ASP A 127 25.38 -53.58 -9.11
C ASP A 127 25.06 -55.06 -9.41
N GLU A 128 25.68 -56.01 -8.70
CA GLU A 128 25.40 -57.43 -8.81
C GLU A 128 24.36 -57.89 -7.77
N ASN A 129 23.38 -58.69 -8.19
CA ASN A 129 22.41 -59.37 -7.30
C ASN A 129 23.08 -60.52 -6.53
N VAL A 130 24.10 -60.24 -5.73
CA VAL A 130 24.77 -61.25 -4.90
C VAL A 130 23.84 -61.60 -3.74
N ARG A 131 23.10 -62.70 -3.88
CA ARG A 131 22.31 -63.28 -2.79
C ARG A 131 23.26 -63.99 -1.82
N LEU A 132 23.33 -63.51 -0.58
CA LEU A 132 23.98 -64.22 0.52
C LEU A 132 23.23 -65.54 0.78
N LEU A 133 23.97 -66.65 0.75
CA LEU A 133 23.45 -67.94 1.21
C LEU A 133 23.26 -67.87 2.72
N VAL A 134 22.01 -67.94 3.17
CA VAL A 134 21.65 -68.03 4.58
C VAL A 134 21.51 -69.51 4.94
N PRO A 135 22.17 -70.01 6.00
CA PRO A 135 22.02 -71.40 6.42
C PRO A 135 20.60 -71.65 6.95
N GLU A 136 19.99 -72.75 6.53
CA GLU A 136 18.71 -73.21 7.11
C GLU A 136 18.93 -73.77 8.51
N ARG A 137 18.14 -73.29 9.48
CA ARG A 137 18.10 -73.86 10.83
C ARG A 137 17.31 -75.17 10.77
N LYS A 138 17.99 -76.30 11.04
CA LYS A 138 17.37 -77.61 11.27
C LYS A 138 16.69 -77.68 12.62
#